data_AF-A0A7Z9XDU0-F1
#
_entry.id   AF-A0A7Z9XDU0-F1
#
_cell.length_a   1.000
_cell.length_b   1.000
_cell.length_c   1.000
_cell.angle_alpha   90.00
_cell.angle_beta   90.00
_cell.angle_gamma   90.00
#
_symmetry.space_group_name_H-M   'P 1'
#
loop_
_entity.id
_entity.type
_entity.pdbx_description
1 polymer ?
#
loop_
_entity_poly.entity_id
_entity_poly.type
_entity_poly.pdbx_seq_one_letter_code
_entity_poly.pdbx_strand_id
1 'polypeptide(L)'
;MMLIDNERQFVDSVASVLQGHNSSKVVYSHVNLATKGFENVWRVWWSGELPPKLEVDLIFAFEDIYREIDEALLVGVEVKYFKLDKRGRIALNFYEGLQQALAYTLFGFDGVSLWHVFHSDLS
;
A
#
# COMPACT_ATOMS: atom_id res chain seq x y z
N MET A 1 -8.87 19.97 -12.56
CA MET A 1 -9.34 18.80 -11.80
C MET A 1 -8.83 17.57 -12.54
N MET A 2 -7.93 16.79 -11.94
CA MET A 2 -7.40 15.58 -12.59
C MET A 2 -8.45 14.48 -12.44
N LEU A 3 -8.90 13.88 -13.56
CA LEU A 3 -9.80 12.72 -13.53
C LEU A 3 -9.00 11.50 -13.09
N ILE A 4 -9.44 10.86 -12.01
CA ILE A 4 -8.84 9.64 -11.47
C ILE A 4 -9.64 8.46 -11.99
N ASP A 5 -9.08 7.72 -12.94
CA ASP A 5 -9.80 6.66 -13.64
C ASP A 5 -9.26 5.26 -13.29
N ASN A 6 -8.20 5.17 -12.49
CA ASN A 6 -7.61 3.91 -12.07
C ASN A 6 -6.84 4.02 -10.75
N GLU A 7 -6.53 2.85 -10.19
CA GLU A 7 -5.78 2.66 -8.95
C GLU A 7 -4.43 3.39 -8.95
N ARG A 8 -3.64 3.25 -10.02
CA ARG A 8 -2.33 3.89 -10.12
C ARG A 8 -2.42 5.41 -10.03
N GLN A 9 -3.33 6.02 -10.79
CA GLN A 9 -3.58 7.47 -10.73
C GLN A 9 -4.06 7.92 -9.36
N PHE A 10 -4.90 7.11 -8.70
CA PHE A 10 -5.36 7.39 -7.34
C PHE A 10 -4.20 7.37 -6.35
N VAL A 11 -3.41 6.30 -6.36
CA VAL A 11 -2.22 6.10 -5.52
C VAL A 11 -1.23 7.26 -5.71
N ASP A 12 -0.95 7.64 -6.95
CA ASP A 12 -0.06 8.76 -7.27
C ASP A 12 -0.60 10.10 -6.74
N SER A 13 -1.91 10.34 -6.88
CA SER A 13 -2.56 11.54 -6.35
C SER A 13 -2.50 11.61 -4.82
N VAL A 14 -2.79 10.50 -4.13
CA VAL A 14 -2.72 10.41 -2.66
C VAL A 14 -1.29 10.63 -2.18
N ALA A 15 -0.32 9.97 -2.79
CA ALA A 15 1.09 10.15 -2.46
C ALA A 15 1.51 11.62 -2.61
N SER A 16 1.13 12.28 -3.70
CA SER A 16 1.45 13.70 -3.93
C SER A 16 0.84 14.63 -2.87
N VAL A 17 -0.42 14.40 -2.47
CA VAL A 17 -1.09 15.21 -1.44
C VAL A 17 -0.42 15.04 -0.08
N LEU A 18 -0.10 13.79 0.29
CA LEU A 18 0.42 13.47 1.61
C LEU A 18 1.90 13.82 1.76
N GLN A 19 2.70 13.77 0.70
CA GLN A 19 4.08 14.30 0.72
C GLN A 19 4.14 15.80 1.08
N GLY A 20 3.06 16.55 0.86
CA GLY A 20 2.95 17.96 1.26
C GLY A 20 2.49 18.18 2.70
N HIS A 21 2.21 17.13 3.46
CA HIS A 21 1.65 17.22 4.82
C HIS A 21 2.72 16.98 5.89
N ASN A 22 2.81 17.87 6.89
CA ASN A 22 3.86 17.86 7.92
C ASN A 22 3.88 16.62 8.84
N SER A 23 2.83 15.79 8.81
CA SER A 23 2.70 14.60 9.64
C SER A 23 3.36 13.35 9.05
N SER A 24 3.70 13.37 7.76
CA SER A 24 4.30 12.24 7.05
C SER A 24 5.75 12.57 6.73
N LYS A 25 6.68 11.77 7.25
CA LYS A 25 8.11 11.98 7.01
C LYS A 25 8.48 11.59 5.59
N VAL A 26 7.92 10.47 5.11
CA VAL A 26 8.07 9.97 3.75
C VAL A 26 6.82 9.20 3.33
N VAL A 27 6.39 9.37 2.08
CA VAL A 27 5.37 8.53 1.44
C VAL A 27 6.01 7.84 0.24
N TYR A 28 5.97 6.51 0.23
CA TYR A 28 6.38 5.71 -0.92
C TYR A 28 5.15 5.12 -1.61
N SER A 29 5.19 5.04 -2.94
CA SER A 29 4.15 4.41 -3.76
C SER A 29 4.77 3.34 -4.66
N HIS A 30 3.98 2.31 -4.99
CA HIS A 30 4.36 1.20 -5.88
C HIS A 30 5.70 0.54 -5.48
N VAL A 31 5.87 0.22 -4.19
CA VAL A 31 7.13 -0.29 -3.65
C VAL A 31 7.20 -1.79 -3.85
N ASN A 32 8.12 -2.22 -4.71
CA ASN A 32 8.48 -3.63 -4.80
C ASN A 32 9.49 -4.00 -3.70
N LEU A 33 9.06 -4.80 -2.73
CA LEU A 33 9.92 -5.18 -1.60
C LEU A 33 11.05 -6.13 -2.00
N ALA A 34 10.88 -6.90 -3.08
CA ALA A 34 11.89 -7.85 -3.54
C ALA A 34 13.14 -7.18 -4.12
N THR A 35 13.05 -5.92 -4.58
CA THR A 35 14.18 -5.22 -5.21
C THR A 35 14.92 -4.26 -4.29
N LYS A 36 14.40 -3.97 -3.08
CA LYS A 36 15.01 -3.04 -2.11
C LYS A 36 16.07 -3.65 -1.17
N GLY A 37 16.59 -4.85 -1.47
CA GLY A 37 17.58 -5.52 -0.62
C GLY A 37 16.98 -6.26 0.60
N PHE A 38 15.65 -6.36 0.68
CA PHE A 38 14.91 -7.11 1.70
C PHE A 38 15.27 -8.60 1.72
N GLU A 39 15.78 -9.14 0.61
CA GLU A 39 16.32 -10.49 0.51
C GLU A 39 17.36 -10.82 1.58
N ASN A 40 18.27 -9.89 1.87
CA ASN A 40 19.32 -10.14 2.87
C ASN A 40 18.77 -10.15 4.29
N VAL A 41 17.82 -9.26 4.60
CA VAL A 41 17.13 -9.24 5.89
C VAL A 41 16.30 -10.52 6.05
N TRP A 42 15.52 -10.90 5.04
CA TRP A 42 14.70 -12.11 5.09
C TRP A 42 15.52 -13.37 5.29
N ARG A 43 16.62 -13.51 4.52
CA ARG A 43 17.51 -14.68 4.60
C ARG A 43 18.17 -14.83 5.97
N VAL A 44 18.59 -13.71 6.57
CA VAL A 44 19.27 -13.70 7.88
C VAL A 44 18.31 -14.04 9.02
N TRP A 45 17.09 -13.53 8.98
CA TRP A 45 16.16 -13.61 10.12
C TRP A 45 15.18 -14.79 10.03
N TRP A 46 14.80 -15.22 8.82
CA TRP A 46 13.77 -16.25 8.63
C TRP A 46 14.29 -17.54 7.99
N SER A 47 15.56 -17.61 7.57
CA SER A 47 16.23 -18.83 7.05
C SER A 47 15.40 -19.60 6.01
N GLY A 48 14.57 -18.89 5.24
CA GLY A 48 13.57 -19.47 4.34
C GLY A 48 13.67 -18.90 2.94
N GLU A 49 12.91 -19.48 2.02
CA GLU A 49 12.76 -18.91 0.68
C GLU A 49 12.16 -17.49 0.78
N LEU A 50 12.68 -16.60 -0.06
CA LEU A 50 12.17 -15.26 -0.23
C LEU A 50 10.66 -15.34 -0.50
N PRO A 51 9.83 -14.59 0.23
CA PRO A 51 8.41 -14.52 -0.08
C PRO A 51 8.28 -13.98 -1.51
N PRO A 52 7.24 -14.42 -2.25
CA PRO A 52 7.02 -13.98 -3.61
C PRO A 52 6.99 -12.45 -3.69
N LYS A 53 7.34 -11.91 -4.86
CA LYS A 53 7.38 -10.47 -5.11
C LYS A 53 6.09 -9.81 -4.64
N LEU A 54 6.17 -9.09 -3.52
CA LEU A 54 5.07 -8.33 -2.96
C LEU A 54 5.30 -6.86 -3.33
N GLU A 55 4.35 -6.32 -4.08
CA GLU A 55 4.25 -4.89 -4.37
C GLU A 55 3.30 -4.28 -3.34
N VAL A 56 3.73 -3.16 -2.76
CA VAL A 56 2.92 -2.39 -1.82
C VAL A 56 2.51 -1.10 -2.48
N ASP A 57 1.21 -0.86 -2.59
CA ASP A 57 0.67 0.30 -3.31
C ASP A 57 1.08 1.61 -2.64
N LEU A 58 0.95 1.67 -1.30
CA LEU A 58 1.29 2.82 -0.49
C LEU A 58 1.97 2.40 0.82
N ILE A 59 3.05 3.10 1.16
CA ILE A 59 3.70 3.01 2.47
C ILE A 59 3.69 4.40 3.10
N PHE A 60 3.04 4.51 4.26
CA PHE A 60 3.12 5.70 5.11
C PHE A 60 4.16 5.49 6.19
N ALA A 61 5.11 6.41 6.29
CA ALA A 61 6.04 6.50 7.40
C ALA A 61 5.70 7.73 8.26
N PHE A 62 5.16 7.48 9.45
CA PHE A 62 4.86 8.51 10.44
C PHE A 62 6.02 8.62 11.44
N GLU A 63 6.18 9.81 12.02
CA GLU A 63 7.08 9.95 13.17
C GLU A 63 6.45 9.23 14.38
N ASP A 64 7.20 8.32 14.99
CA ASP A 64 6.82 7.82 16.31
C ASP A 64 7.02 8.96 17.32
N ILE A 65 5.93 9.65 17.62
CA ILE A 65 5.89 10.82 18.49
C ILE A 65 6.36 10.48 19.91
N TYR A 66 6.25 9.21 20.32
CA TYR A 66 6.64 8.72 21.63
C TYR A 66 7.97 7.94 21.62
N ARG A 67 8.46 7.54 20.43
CA ARG A 67 9.70 6.76 20.21
C ARG A 67 9.80 5.53 21.11
N GLU A 68 8.66 4.90 21.40
CA GLU A 68 8.62 3.80 22.36
C GLU A 68 9.12 2.48 21.75
N ILE A 69 9.11 2.35 20.42
CA ILE A 69 9.42 1.09 19.73
C ILE A 69 10.47 1.25 18.62
N ASP A 70 10.33 2.21 17.68
CA ASP A 70 11.25 2.41 16.54
C ASP A 70 11.31 3.88 16.05
N GLU A 71 12.19 4.20 15.07
CA GLU A 71 12.37 5.57 14.54
C GLU A 71 11.19 6.09 13.69
N ALA A 72 10.30 5.21 13.23
CA ALA A 72 9.13 5.55 12.42
C ALA A 72 8.06 4.45 12.50
N LEU A 73 6.79 4.83 12.48
CA LEU A 73 5.66 3.90 12.32
C LEU A 73 5.36 3.70 10.84
N LEU A 74 5.42 2.46 10.36
CA LEU A 74 5.18 2.08 8.98
C LEU A 74 3.79 1.47 8.80
N VAL A 75 2.98 2.08 7.95
CA VAL A 75 1.66 1.56 7.55
C VAL A 75 1.67 1.17 6.09
N GLY A 76 1.42 -0.10 5.80
CA GLY A 76 1.25 -0.63 4.45
C GLY A 76 -0.21 -0.57 4.03
N VAL A 77 -0.49 0.01 2.88
CA VAL A 77 -1.85 0.13 2.35
C VAL A 77 -1.94 -0.49 0.97
N GLU A 78 -2.85 -1.46 0.86
CA GLU A 78 -3.30 -2.05 -0.40
C GLU A 78 -4.52 -1.27 -0.88
N VAL A 79 -4.58 -0.92 -2.16
CA VAL A 79 -5.69 -0.20 -2.76
C VAL A 79 -6.36 -1.07 -3.79
N LYS A 80 -7.70 -1.04 -3.82
CA LYS A 80 -8.50 -1.60 -4.92
C LYS A 80 -9.47 -0.56 -5.44
N TYR A 81 -9.34 -0.26 -6.73
CA TYR A 81 -10.15 0.75 -7.41
C TYR A 81 -11.35 0.10 -8.13
N PHE A 82 -12.53 0.23 -7.54
CA PHE A 82 -13.78 -0.28 -8.08
C PHE A 82 -14.34 0.69 -9.12
N LYS A 83 -14.56 0.19 -10.34
CA LYS A 83 -15.25 0.91 -11.42
C LYS A 83 -16.03 -0.04 -12.30
N LEU A 84 -16.96 0.50 -13.07
CA LEU A 84 -17.63 -0.25 -14.13
C LEU A 84 -16.66 -0.53 -15.28
N ASP A 85 -16.67 -1.76 -15.77
CA ASP A 85 -16.06 -2.14 -17.03
C ASP A 85 -16.83 -1.53 -18.22
N LYS A 86 -16.31 -1.68 -19.45
CA LYS A 86 -16.99 -1.20 -20.66
C LYS A 86 -18.37 -1.81 -20.90
N ARG A 87 -18.75 -2.85 -20.14
CA ARG A 87 -20.03 -3.56 -20.21
C ARG A 87 -20.94 -3.20 -19.03
N GLY A 88 -20.58 -2.20 -18.22
CA GLY A 88 -21.39 -1.75 -17.08
C GLY A 88 -21.37 -2.70 -15.89
N ARG A 89 -20.31 -3.50 -15.70
CA ARG A 89 -20.18 -4.44 -14.58
C ARG A 89 -18.99 -4.09 -13.70
N ILE A 90 -19.09 -4.34 -12.40
CA ILE A 90 -17.95 -4.23 -11.49
C ILE A 90 -16.98 -5.38 -11.78
N ALA A 91 -15.73 -5.05 -12.10
CA ALA A 91 -14.73 -6.05 -12.47
C ALA A 91 -14.10 -6.77 -11.26
N LEU A 92 -14.05 -6.12 -10.10
CA LEU A 92 -13.44 -6.64 -8.88
C LEU A 92 -14.48 -7.24 -7.95
N ASN A 93 -14.11 -8.30 -7.23
CA ASN A 93 -14.93 -8.79 -6.12
C ASN A 93 -14.62 -7.97 -4.85
N PHE A 94 -15.54 -7.97 -3.89
CA PHE A 94 -15.39 -7.19 -2.65
C PHE A 94 -14.21 -7.67 -1.77
N TYR A 95 -13.76 -8.90 -1.91
CA TYR A 95 -12.66 -9.45 -1.11
C TYR A 95 -11.29 -9.29 -1.79
N GLU A 96 -11.24 -8.65 -2.96
CA GLU A 96 -10.02 -8.44 -3.71
C GLU A 96 -9.01 -7.64 -2.86
N GLY A 97 -7.73 -8.02 -2.90
CA GLY A 97 -6.68 -7.36 -2.12
C GLY A 97 -6.57 -7.79 -0.65
N LEU A 98 -7.54 -8.53 -0.09
CA LEU A 98 -7.49 -8.96 1.32
C LEU A 98 -6.26 -9.84 1.62
N GLN A 99 -5.95 -10.80 0.75
CA GLN A 99 -4.78 -11.67 0.92
C GLN A 99 -3.48 -10.87 0.85
N GLN A 100 -3.41 -9.88 -0.04
CA GLN A 100 -2.22 -9.05 -0.22
C GLN A 100 -2.01 -8.12 0.97
N ALA A 101 -3.07 -7.44 1.43
CA ALA A 101 -3.03 -6.65 2.66
C ALA A 101 -2.57 -7.51 3.85
N LEU A 102 -3.17 -8.69 4.07
CA LEU A 102 -2.74 -9.59 5.14
C LEU A 102 -1.28 -10.04 4.99
N ALA A 103 -0.79 -10.25 3.77
CA ALA A 103 0.62 -10.59 3.54
C ALA A 103 1.57 -9.50 4.04
N TYR A 104 1.15 -8.23 4.07
CA TYR A 104 1.98 -7.13 4.55
C TYR A 104 2.40 -7.32 6.02
N THR A 105 1.60 -7.99 6.85
CA THR A 105 1.97 -8.25 8.25
C THR A 105 3.22 -9.11 8.37
N LEU A 106 3.54 -9.91 7.34
CA LEU A 106 4.77 -10.71 7.29
C LEU A 106 6.02 -9.87 7.00
N PHE A 107 5.87 -8.64 6.52
CA PHE A 107 6.97 -7.75 6.13
C PHE A 107 7.29 -6.67 7.17
N GLY A 108 6.70 -6.77 8.37
CA GLY A 108 7.04 -5.90 9.50
C GLY A 108 6.41 -4.51 9.47
N PHE A 109 5.29 -4.33 8.76
CA PHE A 109 4.48 -3.11 8.89
C PHE A 109 3.77 -3.08 10.25
N ASP A 110 3.84 -1.94 10.94
CA ASP A 110 3.17 -1.69 12.22
C ASP A 110 1.64 -1.59 12.06
N GLY A 111 1.20 -1.15 10.88
CA GLY A 111 -0.21 -1.08 10.50
C GLY A 111 -0.45 -1.57 9.09
N VAL A 112 -1.60 -2.20 8.89
CA VAL A 112 -2.02 -2.71 7.57
C VAL A 112 -3.44 -2.26 7.29
N SER A 113 -3.68 -1.78 6.07
CA SER A 113 -5.01 -1.35 5.63
C SER A 113 -5.30 -1.78 4.20
N LEU A 114 -6.55 -2.15 3.94
CA LEU A 114 -7.09 -2.35 2.60
C LEU A 114 -8.10 -1.23 2.30
N TRP A 115 -7.86 -0.46 1.24
CA TRP A 115 -8.75 0.62 0.83
C TRP A 115 -9.52 0.22 -0.42
N HIS A 116 -10.84 0.16 -0.28
CA HIS A 116 -11.75 0.08 -1.41
C HIS A 116 -12.16 1.49 -1.83
N VAL A 117 -11.74 1.88 -3.02
CA VAL A 117 -12.04 3.20 -3.58
C VAL A 117 -13.01 3.00 -4.73
N PHE A 118 -14.15 3.67 -4.67
CA PHE A 118 -15.20 3.53 -5.68
C PHE A 118 -15.19 4.74 -6.61
N HIS A 119 -15.10 4.50 -7.92
CA HIS A 119 -15.26 5.52 -8.94
C HIS A 119 -16.66 6.15 -8.83
N SER A 120 -16.80 7.43 -9.19
CA SER A 120 -18.06 8.19 -9.07
C SER A 120 -19.24 7.55 -9.81
N ASP A 121 -18.98 6.78 -10.86
CA ASP A 121 -20.02 6.08 -11.62
C ASP A 121 -20.68 4.93 -10.82
N LEU A 122 -20.15 4.60 -9.64
CA LEU A 122 -20.71 3.62 -8.70
C LEU A 122 -21.43 4.26 -7.50
N SER A 123 -21.40 5.60 -7.37
CA SER A 123 -21.91 6.36 -6.20
C SER A 123 -23.12 7.23 -6.52
#